data_AF-A0A7C7SR53-F1
#
_entry.id   AF-A0A7C7SR53-F1
#
_cell.length_a   1.000
_cell.length_b   1.000
_cell.length_c   1.000
_cell.angle_alpha   90.00
_cell.angle_beta   90.00
_cell.angle_gamma   90.00
#
_symmetry.space_group_name_H-M   'P 1'
#
loop_
_entity.id
_entity.type
_entity.pdbx_description
1 polymer ?
#
loop_
_entity_poly.entity_id
_entity_poly.type
_entity_poly.pdbx_seq_one_letter_code
_entity_poly.pdbx_strand_id
1 'polypeptide(L)'
;MRVFLRFILLILFTFIFAFPASAKASECSAVPRPQIEINLHEVPVKFDVSKSEDYLSSLEMTTSKQFPHSVASKIGGVMSGQLTLDHRMGFKVHEAQSQDGQCLGLSHVIIDITIEPTIFIAQDYQTQSCWFKVIFEHETKHIDVDRAILAKYKDQLSDVLNMLLLEPQDYAILVSADQQSIDMRKTDLQQGLENALEVMFNKMMTDRTAQQQAVDSHHEYATLARACRSAS
;
A
#
# COMPACT_ATOMS: atom_id res chain seq x y z
N MET A 1 -17.01 -17.60 -87.59
CA MET A 1 -16.17 -18.81 -87.80
C MET A 1 -14.91 -18.66 -86.96
N ARG A 2 -14.73 -19.54 -85.94
CA ARG A 2 -13.51 -19.79 -85.12
C ARG A 2 -13.06 -18.62 -84.20
N VAL A 3 -13.31 -18.58 -82.88
CA VAL A 3 -12.86 -19.45 -81.74
C VAL A 3 -11.35 -19.74 -81.75
N PHE A 4 -10.58 -19.10 -80.85
CA PHE A 4 -9.34 -19.57 -80.17
C PHE A 4 -8.90 -18.48 -79.16
N LEU A 5 -9.20 -18.61 -77.87
CA LEU A 5 -8.32 -19.09 -76.78
C LEU A 5 -7.08 -18.20 -76.50
N ARG A 6 -7.05 -17.53 -75.33
CA ARG A 6 -5.86 -17.31 -74.48
C ARG A 6 -6.21 -16.62 -73.16
N PHE A 7 -6.14 -17.41 -72.08
CA PHE A 7 -6.08 -16.98 -70.67
C PHE A 7 -4.77 -16.24 -70.39
N ILE A 8 -4.81 -14.98 -69.92
CA ILE A 8 -3.72 -14.26 -69.21
C ILE A 8 -4.43 -13.24 -68.30
N LEU A 9 -4.70 -13.54 -67.02
CA LEU A 9 -3.83 -13.32 -65.86
C LEU A 9 -3.28 -11.89 -65.76
N LEU A 10 -4.02 -10.99 -65.11
CA LEU A 10 -3.47 -9.75 -64.55
C LEU A 10 -3.96 -9.63 -63.10
N ILE A 11 -3.26 -10.37 -62.25
CA ILE A 11 -3.26 -10.23 -60.80
C ILE A 11 -2.68 -8.86 -60.48
N LEU A 12 -3.53 -8.00 -59.92
CA LEU A 12 -3.16 -6.68 -59.40
C LEU A 12 -2.13 -6.87 -58.29
N PHE A 13 -0.94 -6.35 -58.54
CA PHE A 13 0.26 -6.47 -57.73
C PHE A 13 0.11 -5.60 -56.47
N THR A 14 -0.50 -6.11 -55.40
CA THR A 14 -0.40 -5.52 -54.06
C THR A 14 0.96 -5.88 -53.45
N PHE A 15 1.97 -5.05 -53.72
CA PHE A 15 3.26 -5.10 -53.03
C PHE A 15 3.06 -4.58 -51.59
N ILE A 16 2.71 -5.48 -50.68
CA ILE A 16 2.77 -5.22 -49.24
C ILE A 16 4.26 -5.24 -48.87
N PHE A 17 4.89 -4.07 -48.83
CA PHE A 17 6.18 -3.89 -48.15
C PHE A 17 5.96 -4.12 -46.65
N ALA A 18 6.02 -5.38 -46.21
CA ALA A 18 6.17 -5.73 -44.82
C ALA A 18 7.61 -5.37 -44.42
N PHE A 19 7.82 -4.15 -43.92
CA PHE A 19 9.05 -3.81 -43.23
C PHE A 19 9.15 -4.71 -42.00
N PRO A 20 10.25 -5.47 -41.83
CA PRO A 20 10.45 -6.22 -40.60
C PRO A 20 10.56 -5.21 -39.46
N ALA A 21 9.59 -5.22 -38.55
CA ALA A 21 9.76 -4.60 -37.25
C ALA A 21 10.86 -5.40 -36.54
N SER A 22 12.11 -4.92 -36.60
CA SER A 22 13.15 -5.41 -35.70
C SER A 22 12.74 -5.06 -34.28
N ALA A 23 12.14 -6.02 -33.59
CA ALA A 23 12.07 -6.01 -32.14
C ALA A 23 13.51 -6.03 -31.63
N LYS A 24 14.06 -4.87 -31.28
CA LYS A 24 15.34 -4.82 -30.56
C LYS A 24 15.09 -5.48 -29.21
N ALA A 25 15.72 -6.64 -29.00
CA ALA A 25 15.76 -7.25 -27.68
C ALA A 25 16.34 -6.24 -26.68
N SER A 26 15.71 -6.10 -25.52
CA SER A 26 16.24 -5.25 -24.45
C SER A 26 17.64 -5.73 -24.07
N GLU A 27 18.63 -4.83 -24.03
CA GLU A 27 20.01 -5.17 -23.68
C GLU A 27 20.13 -5.78 -22.27
N CYS A 28 19.14 -5.51 -21.42
CA CYS A 28 19.04 -6.02 -20.05
C CYS A 28 17.96 -7.11 -19.89
N SER A 29 17.54 -7.76 -20.98
CA SER A 29 16.52 -8.83 -20.97
C SER A 29 16.88 -10.07 -20.13
N ALA A 30 18.18 -10.29 -19.87
CA ALA A 30 18.66 -11.41 -19.06
C ALA A 30 18.66 -11.11 -17.55
N VAL A 31 18.33 -9.90 -17.12
CA VAL A 31 18.27 -9.55 -15.70
C VAL A 31 17.06 -10.23 -15.05
N PRO A 32 17.24 -11.00 -13.97
CA PRO A 32 16.14 -11.68 -13.31
C PRO A 32 15.20 -10.67 -12.64
N ARG A 33 13.92 -11.00 -12.63
CA ARG A 33 12.89 -10.20 -11.94
C ARG A 33 13.23 -10.06 -10.44
N PRO A 34 13.03 -8.87 -9.85
CA PRO A 34 13.27 -8.64 -8.43
C PRO A 34 12.37 -9.52 -7.56
N GLN A 35 12.90 -9.92 -6.39
CA GLN A 35 12.10 -10.53 -5.33
C GLN A 35 11.32 -9.42 -4.58
N ILE A 36 10.02 -9.62 -4.40
CA ILE A 36 9.18 -8.68 -3.65
C ILE A 36 8.73 -9.38 -2.37
N GLU A 37 9.02 -8.75 -1.23
CA GLU A 37 8.61 -9.22 0.09
C GLU A 37 7.87 -8.10 0.80
N ILE A 38 6.65 -8.39 1.28
CA ILE A 38 5.84 -7.44 2.03
C ILE A 38 5.48 -8.09 3.35
N ASN A 39 5.93 -7.51 4.44
CA ASN A 39 5.75 -8.01 5.79
C ASN A 39 4.83 -7.10 6.58
N LEU A 40 3.92 -7.71 7.33
CA LEU A 40 3.04 -7.02 8.27
C LEU A 40 3.46 -7.43 9.67
N HIS A 41 3.76 -6.44 10.51
CA HIS A 41 4.16 -6.64 11.91
C HIS A 41 3.11 -5.99 12.80
N GLU A 42 2.51 -6.76 13.70
CA GLU A 42 1.62 -6.24 14.74
C GLU A 42 2.31 -6.38 16.09
N VAL A 43 2.58 -5.24 16.74
CA VAL A 43 3.05 -5.23 18.13
C VAL A 43 1.87 -5.56 19.04
N PRO A 44 2.06 -6.27 20.17
CA PRO A 44 0.98 -6.59 21.10
C PRO A 44 0.20 -5.34 21.53
N VAL A 45 -1.13 -5.46 21.54
CA VAL A 45 -2.05 -4.39 21.94
C VAL A 45 -1.71 -3.90 23.35
N LYS A 46 -1.36 -2.62 23.47
CA LYS A 46 -1.15 -1.95 24.75
C LYS A 46 -2.50 -1.50 25.32
N PHE A 47 -2.62 -1.53 26.63
CA PHE A 47 -3.83 -1.12 27.33
C PHE A 47 -3.48 -0.10 28.40
N ASP A 48 -4.08 1.09 28.34
CA ASP A 48 -3.80 2.20 29.27
C ASP A 48 -5.11 2.75 29.86
N VAL A 49 -5.24 2.62 31.18
CA VAL A 49 -6.40 3.11 31.96
C VAL A 49 -6.05 4.27 32.88
N SER A 50 -4.89 4.90 32.68
CA SER A 50 -4.38 5.97 33.56
C SER A 50 -4.87 7.38 33.19
N LYS A 51 -5.61 7.53 32.09
CA LYS A 51 -6.00 8.82 31.51
C LYS A 51 -7.42 9.21 31.90
N SER A 52 -7.71 10.50 31.99
CA SER A 52 -9.07 11.02 32.18
C SER A 52 -9.83 11.12 30.86
N GLU A 53 -11.17 11.17 30.91
CA GLU A 53 -12.01 11.43 29.75
C GLU A 53 -11.62 12.73 29.01
N ASP A 54 -11.29 13.79 29.76
CA ASP A 54 -10.92 15.08 29.20
C ASP A 54 -9.60 14.98 28.40
N TYR A 55 -8.63 14.19 28.88
CA TYR A 55 -7.40 13.93 28.14
C TYR A 55 -7.68 13.14 26.86
N LEU A 56 -8.48 12.09 26.93
CA LEU A 56 -8.81 11.26 25.76
C LEU A 56 -9.57 12.05 24.70
N SER A 57 -10.51 12.90 25.12
CA SER A 57 -11.24 13.81 24.23
C SER A 57 -10.29 14.77 23.50
N SER A 58 -9.21 15.22 24.16
CA SER A 58 -8.19 16.04 23.50
C SER A 58 -7.34 15.29 22.48
N LEU A 59 -7.08 14.00 22.71
CA LEU A 59 -6.31 13.15 21.80
C LEU A 59 -7.10 12.93 20.50
N GLU A 60 -8.38 12.57 20.61
CA GLU A 60 -9.25 12.34 19.47
C GLU A 60 -9.36 13.58 18.57
N MET A 61 -9.57 14.78 19.14
CA MET A 61 -9.61 16.06 18.40
C MET A 61 -8.33 16.34 17.58
N THR A 62 -7.17 15.85 18.02
CA THR A 62 -5.92 16.00 17.26
C THR A 62 -5.80 14.99 16.12
N THR A 63 -6.39 13.81 16.27
CA THR A 63 -6.40 12.73 15.27
C THR A 63 -7.55 12.85 14.25
N SER A 64 -8.65 13.52 14.59
CA SER A 64 -9.86 13.66 13.78
C SER A 64 -9.98 14.99 13.03
N LYS A 65 -8.85 15.69 12.80
CA LYS A 65 -8.73 17.08 12.25
C LYS A 65 -9.49 17.42 10.94
N GLN A 66 -10.32 16.54 10.39
CA GLN A 66 -11.16 16.79 9.21
C GLN A 66 -12.67 16.94 9.47
N PHE A 67 -13.22 16.66 10.66
CA PHE A 67 -14.64 16.96 10.92
C PHE A 67 -14.90 17.42 12.36
N PRO A 68 -15.66 18.52 12.56
CA PRO A 68 -16.15 18.88 13.87
C PRO A 68 -17.27 17.88 14.21
N HIS A 69 -17.00 16.94 15.10
CA HIS A 69 -18.09 16.20 15.73
C HIS A 69 -18.93 17.21 16.52
N SER A 70 -20.07 17.57 15.92
CA SER A 70 -21.11 18.30 16.62
C SER A 70 -21.58 17.41 17.77
N VAL A 71 -21.47 17.96 18.99
CA VAL A 71 -21.88 17.45 20.30
C VAL A 71 -20.65 17.16 21.16
N ALA A 72 -20.52 17.94 22.23
CA ALA A 72 -19.61 17.71 23.33
C ALA A 72 -19.99 16.43 24.10
N SER A 73 -19.83 15.27 23.47
CA SER A 73 -19.88 13.97 24.16
C SER A 73 -18.51 13.70 24.73
N LYS A 74 -18.40 13.61 26.05
CA LYS A 74 -17.20 13.09 26.70
C LYS A 74 -16.95 11.66 26.20
N ILE A 75 -15.70 11.37 25.84
CA ILE A 75 -15.32 10.07 25.28
C ILE A 75 -14.69 9.21 26.37
N GLY A 76 -15.21 7.99 26.52
CA GLY A 76 -14.75 7.05 27.53
C GLY A 76 -13.59 6.15 27.11
N GLY A 77 -13.29 6.05 25.82
CA GLY A 77 -12.17 5.28 25.29
C GLY A 77 -11.74 5.76 23.91
N VAL A 78 -10.49 5.48 23.55
CA VAL A 78 -9.91 5.79 22.23
C VAL A 78 -8.93 4.69 21.86
N MET A 79 -9.00 4.20 20.62
CA MET A 79 -7.96 3.38 20.02
C MET A 79 -6.97 4.24 19.22
N SER A 80 -5.68 4.10 19.52
CA SER A 80 -4.59 4.68 18.72
C SER A 80 -3.77 3.57 18.06
N GLY A 81 -3.73 3.55 16.73
CA GLY A 81 -2.91 2.63 15.92
C GLY A 81 -1.85 3.39 15.15
N GLN A 82 -0.64 3.51 15.72
CA GLN A 82 0.47 4.12 14.99
C GLN A 82 0.96 3.15 13.90
N LEU A 83 1.13 3.66 12.68
CA LEU A 83 1.61 2.91 11.54
C LEU A 83 2.95 3.46 11.07
N THR A 84 3.92 2.56 10.88
CA THR A 84 5.24 2.86 10.34
C THR A 84 5.45 2.03 9.07
N LEU A 85 5.99 2.66 8.03
CA LEU A 85 6.37 2.03 6.78
C LEU A 85 7.89 2.12 6.65
N ASP A 86 8.54 0.97 6.57
CA ASP A 86 9.97 0.85 6.27
C ASP A 86 10.13 0.08 4.96
N HIS A 87 11.13 0.46 4.16
CA HIS A 87 11.44 -0.23 2.91
C HIS A 87 12.95 -0.37 2.69
N ARG A 88 13.35 -1.43 2.01
CA ARG A 88 14.73 -1.73 1.62
C ARG A 88 14.76 -2.22 0.19
N MET A 89 15.67 -1.67 -0.61
CA MET A 89 15.86 -2.03 -2.00
C MET A 89 17.31 -2.46 -2.21
N GLY A 90 17.51 -3.53 -2.97
CA GLY A 90 18.85 -3.97 -3.34
C GLY A 90 19.03 -3.99 -4.84
N PHE A 91 20.22 -3.63 -5.30
CA PHE A 91 20.56 -3.55 -6.73
C PHE A 91 21.71 -4.50 -7.07
N LYS A 92 21.71 -5.02 -8.30
CA LYS A 92 22.80 -5.82 -8.85
C LYS A 92 23.19 -5.30 -10.22
N VAL A 93 24.48 -5.43 -10.53
CA VAL A 93 25.04 -5.08 -11.83
C VAL A 93 25.27 -6.37 -12.60
N HIS A 94 24.81 -6.40 -13.84
CA HIS A 94 24.93 -7.52 -14.78
C HIS A 94 25.68 -7.06 -16.02
N GLU A 95 26.32 -8.00 -16.72
CA GLU A 95 26.91 -7.71 -18.03
C GLU A 95 25.79 -7.44 -19.05
N ALA A 96 25.96 -6.40 -19.86
CA ALA A 96 25.06 -6.13 -20.96
C ALA A 96 25.30 -7.11 -22.12
N GLN A 97 24.27 -7.33 -22.96
CA GLN A 97 24.44 -8.11 -24.19
C GLN A 97 25.34 -7.40 -25.22
N SER A 98 25.37 -6.07 -25.17
CA SER A 98 26.33 -5.24 -25.90
C SER A 98 27.63 -5.13 -25.10
N GLN A 99 28.78 -4.97 -25.76
CA GLN A 99 30.07 -4.82 -25.05
C GLN A 99 30.24 -3.43 -24.40
N ASP A 100 29.28 -2.53 -24.59
CA ASP A 100 29.37 -1.12 -24.21
C ASP A 100 28.38 -0.79 -23.08
N GLY A 101 28.58 -1.41 -21.90
CA GLY A 101 27.85 -1.01 -20.70
C GLY A 101 27.59 -2.14 -19.71
N GLN A 102 26.78 -1.82 -18.71
CA GLN A 102 26.33 -2.75 -17.68
C GLN A 102 24.83 -2.57 -17.44
N CYS A 103 24.15 -3.64 -17.04
CA CYS A 103 22.75 -3.61 -16.67
C CYS A 103 22.62 -3.48 -15.16
N LEU A 104 22.14 -2.33 -14.70
CA LEU A 104 21.76 -2.12 -13.31
C LEU A 104 20.33 -2.63 -13.12
N GLY A 105 20.18 -3.71 -12.36
CA GLY A 105 18.91 -4.34 -12.05
C GLY A 105 18.51 -4.19 -10.59
N LEU A 106 17.22 -3.93 -10.34
CA LEU A 106 16.62 -4.11 -9.03
C LEU A 106 16.57 -5.61 -8.71
N SER A 107 17.11 -5.99 -7.56
CA SER A 107 17.24 -7.40 -7.14
C SER A 107 16.21 -7.80 -6.10
N HIS A 108 15.85 -6.89 -5.19
CA HIS A 108 14.80 -7.11 -4.21
C HIS A 108 14.18 -5.80 -3.74
N VAL A 109 12.92 -5.90 -3.32
CA VAL A 109 12.14 -4.88 -2.63
C VAL A 109 11.54 -5.54 -1.40
N ILE A 110 11.93 -5.07 -0.22
CA ILE A 110 11.38 -5.52 1.07
C ILE A 110 10.62 -4.34 1.66
N ILE A 111 9.36 -4.55 2.01
CA ILE A 111 8.50 -3.54 2.64
C ILE A 111 8.00 -4.12 3.96
N ASP A 112 8.27 -3.41 5.05
CA ASP A 112 7.86 -3.76 6.39
C ASP A 112 6.84 -2.72 6.86
N ILE A 113 5.60 -3.15 7.13
CA ILE A 113 4.54 -2.30 7.69
C ILE A 113 4.30 -2.72 9.13
N THR A 114 4.54 -1.81 10.07
CA THR A 114 4.37 -2.08 11.50
C THR A 114 3.20 -1.30 12.06
N ILE A 115 2.33 -1.97 12.83
CA ILE A 115 1.26 -1.35 13.61
C ILE A 115 1.49 -1.51 15.11
N GLU A 116 1.32 -0.41 15.84
CA GLU A 116 1.38 -0.35 17.30
C GLU A 116 0.04 0.11 17.89
N PRO A 117 -0.90 -0.82 18.13
CA PRO A 117 -2.21 -0.50 18.69
C PRO A 117 -2.13 -0.28 20.21
N THR A 118 -2.78 0.79 20.66
CA THR A 118 -3.02 1.09 22.08
C THR A 118 -4.49 1.41 22.29
N ILE A 119 -5.15 0.68 23.18
CA ILE A 119 -6.50 1.01 23.66
C ILE A 119 -6.35 1.83 24.94
N PHE A 120 -6.95 3.02 24.93
CA PHE A 120 -7.14 3.84 26.10
C PHE A 120 -8.58 3.73 26.59
N ILE A 121 -8.77 3.54 27.90
CA ILE A 121 -10.09 3.67 28.54
C ILE A 121 -9.93 4.63 29.70
N ALA A 122 -10.82 5.62 29.82
CA ALA A 122 -10.71 6.61 30.88
C ALA A 122 -10.80 5.93 32.26
N GLN A 123 -9.97 6.40 33.19
CA GLN A 123 -9.89 5.87 34.56
C GLN A 123 -11.26 5.87 35.27
N ASP A 124 -12.14 6.80 34.88
CA ASP A 124 -13.48 7.00 35.45
C ASP A 124 -14.41 5.79 35.23
N TYR A 125 -14.09 4.93 34.26
CA TYR A 125 -14.83 3.70 33.98
C TYR A 125 -14.24 2.45 34.63
N GLN A 126 -13.08 2.52 35.31
CA GLN A 126 -12.45 1.33 35.91
C GLN A 126 -13.34 0.62 36.93
N THR A 127 -14.16 1.36 37.67
CA THR A 127 -15.10 0.82 38.66
C THR A 127 -16.48 0.49 38.06
N GLN A 128 -16.71 0.81 36.79
CA GLN A 128 -17.99 0.64 36.09
C GLN A 128 -17.91 -0.53 35.12
N SER A 129 -18.01 -1.76 35.64
CA SER A 129 -17.74 -3.00 34.89
C SER A 129 -18.53 -3.16 33.57
N CYS A 130 -19.80 -2.71 33.52
CA CYS A 130 -20.56 -2.74 32.27
C CYS A 130 -19.99 -1.76 31.24
N TRP A 131 -19.82 -0.49 31.62
CA TRP A 131 -19.33 0.54 30.71
C TRP A 131 -17.90 0.25 30.24
N PHE A 132 -17.04 -0.21 31.13
CA PHE A 132 -15.69 -0.62 30.80
C PHE A 132 -15.67 -1.69 29.71
N LYS A 133 -16.48 -2.75 29.87
CA LYS A 133 -16.59 -3.83 28.89
C LYS A 133 -17.08 -3.31 27.54
N VAL A 134 -18.13 -2.49 27.56
CA VAL A 134 -18.75 -1.91 26.36
C VAL A 134 -17.77 -1.01 25.60
N ILE A 135 -17.02 -0.16 26.30
CA ILE A 135 -15.99 0.68 25.71
C ILE A 135 -14.86 -0.20 25.14
N PHE A 136 -14.37 -1.17 25.91
CA PHE A 136 -13.32 -2.08 25.43
C PHE A 136 -13.73 -2.83 24.15
N GLU A 137 -14.97 -3.31 24.09
CA GLU A 137 -15.51 -3.98 22.90
C GLU A 137 -15.63 -3.02 21.71
N HIS A 138 -15.99 -1.75 21.92
CA HIS A 138 -15.96 -0.70 20.89
C HIS A 138 -14.54 -0.46 20.38
N GLU A 139 -13.59 -0.18 21.29
CA GLU A 139 -12.21 0.13 20.92
C GLU A 139 -11.51 -1.05 20.21
N THR A 140 -11.91 -2.29 20.51
CA THR A 140 -11.40 -3.48 19.83
C THR A 140 -11.83 -3.52 18.36
N LYS A 141 -13.00 -3.01 18.00
CA LYS A 141 -13.45 -2.97 16.58
C LYS A 141 -12.54 -2.12 15.72
N HIS A 142 -12.01 -1.04 16.26
CA HIS A 142 -11.04 -0.22 15.55
C HIS A 142 -9.76 -1.02 15.22
N ILE A 143 -9.33 -1.93 16.09
CA ILE A 143 -8.17 -2.81 15.82
C ILE A 143 -8.49 -3.76 14.66
N ASP A 144 -9.69 -4.32 14.65
CA ASP A 144 -10.11 -5.23 13.58
C ASP A 144 -10.20 -4.50 12.22
N VAL A 145 -10.64 -3.24 12.21
CA VAL A 145 -10.57 -2.37 11.02
C VAL A 145 -9.13 -2.20 10.55
N ASP A 146 -8.19 -1.90 11.45
CA ASP A 146 -6.78 -1.73 11.10
C ASP A 146 -6.18 -3.01 10.51
N ARG A 147 -6.44 -4.17 11.12
CA ARG A 147 -6.00 -5.47 10.61
C ARG A 147 -6.56 -5.76 9.21
N ALA A 148 -7.85 -5.47 8.99
CA ALA A 148 -8.49 -5.67 7.70
C ALA A 148 -7.91 -4.74 6.61
N ILE A 149 -7.65 -3.48 6.93
CA ILE A 149 -7.00 -2.52 6.03
C ILE A 149 -5.58 -2.98 5.68
N LEU A 150 -4.79 -3.39 6.66
CA LEU A 150 -3.41 -3.84 6.43
C LEU A 150 -3.37 -5.09 5.54
N ALA A 151 -4.24 -6.06 5.77
CA ALA A 151 -4.37 -7.24 4.92
C ALA A 151 -4.73 -6.86 3.48
N LYS A 152 -5.74 -6.00 3.30
CA LYS A 152 -6.15 -5.50 1.98
C LYS A 152 -4.99 -4.81 1.24
N TYR A 153 -4.26 -3.93 1.93
CA TYR A 153 -3.20 -3.14 1.28
C TYR A 153 -1.91 -3.92 1.06
N LYS A 154 -1.64 -4.97 1.85
CA LYS A 154 -0.58 -5.93 1.54
C LYS A 154 -0.80 -6.56 0.17
N ASP A 155 -2.02 -7.04 -0.10
CA ASP A 155 -2.34 -7.67 -1.37
C ASP A 155 -2.29 -6.66 -2.53
N GLN A 156 -2.86 -5.46 -2.34
CA GLN A 156 -2.83 -4.41 -3.36
C GLN A 156 -1.41 -3.91 -3.67
N LEU A 157 -0.54 -3.77 -2.66
CA LEU A 157 0.86 -3.42 -2.87
C LEU A 157 1.59 -4.52 -3.64
N SER A 158 1.34 -5.78 -3.31
CA SER A 158 1.91 -6.93 -4.03
C SER A 158 1.52 -6.87 -5.50
N ASP A 159 0.24 -6.68 -5.82
CA ASP A 159 -0.26 -6.62 -7.19
C ASP A 159 0.33 -5.44 -7.98
N VAL A 160 0.36 -4.26 -7.36
CA VAL A 160 0.91 -3.05 -7.97
C VAL A 160 2.41 -3.22 -8.25
N LEU A 161 3.19 -3.70 -7.30
CA LEU A 161 4.64 -3.92 -7.51
C LEU A 161 4.89 -5.00 -8.56
N ASN A 162 4.08 -6.06 -8.58
CA ASN A 162 4.19 -7.10 -9.58
C ASN A 162 3.82 -6.61 -11.00
N MET A 163 2.92 -5.63 -11.12
CA MET A 163 2.57 -4.99 -12.38
C MET A 163 3.64 -3.97 -12.81
N LEU A 164 4.18 -3.19 -11.87
CA LEU A 164 5.22 -2.20 -12.12
C LEU A 164 6.57 -2.82 -12.48
N LEU A 165 6.82 -4.07 -12.08
CA LEU A 165 8.09 -4.77 -12.29
C LEU A 165 7.89 -6.01 -13.18
N LEU A 166 7.03 -5.88 -14.20
CA LEU A 166 6.61 -7.00 -15.03
C LEU A 166 7.66 -7.35 -16.08
N GLU A 167 8.19 -6.36 -16.79
CA GLU A 167 9.10 -6.54 -17.91
C GLU A 167 10.53 -6.09 -17.56
N PRO A 168 11.57 -6.65 -18.19
CA PRO A 168 12.96 -6.30 -17.88
C PRO A 168 13.29 -4.80 -17.91
N GLN A 169 12.68 -4.04 -18.83
CA GLN A 169 12.88 -2.59 -18.90
C GLN A 169 12.33 -1.81 -17.70
N ASP A 170 11.43 -2.42 -16.91
CA ASP A 170 10.81 -1.77 -15.76
C ASP A 170 11.69 -1.84 -14.51
N TYR A 171 12.58 -2.84 -14.44
CA TYR A 171 13.42 -3.10 -13.28
C TYR A 171 14.92 -3.18 -13.60
N ALA A 172 15.30 -3.06 -14.87
CA ALA A 172 16.69 -3.05 -15.30
C ALA A 172 16.97 -1.98 -16.36
N ILE A 173 18.08 -1.27 -16.20
CA ILE A 173 18.49 -0.18 -17.10
C ILE A 173 19.95 -0.35 -17.50
N LEU A 174 20.24 -0.08 -18.78
CA LEU A 174 21.61 0.00 -19.28
C LEU A 174 22.27 1.28 -18.74
N VAL A 175 23.43 1.11 -18.13
CA VAL A 175 24.25 2.19 -17.57
C VAL A 175 25.69 2.06 -18.05
N SER A 176 26.41 3.18 -18.08
CA SER A 176 27.86 3.13 -18.27
C SER A 176 28.52 2.45 -17.08
N ALA A 177 29.67 1.80 -17.33
CA ALA A 177 30.40 1.02 -16.33
C ALA A 177 31.14 1.88 -15.29
N ASP A 178 30.85 3.18 -15.20
CA ASP A 178 31.41 4.06 -14.18
C ASP A 178 30.53 4.12 -12.93
N GLN A 179 31.18 4.18 -11.76
CA GLN A 179 30.49 4.12 -10.47
C GLN A 179 29.50 5.28 -10.25
N GLN A 180 29.81 6.46 -10.79
CA GLN A 180 28.97 7.64 -10.63
C GLN A 180 27.62 7.46 -11.35
N SER A 181 27.64 6.92 -12.57
CA SER A 181 26.43 6.65 -13.33
C SER A 181 25.60 5.54 -12.70
N ILE A 182 26.24 4.50 -12.17
CA ILE A 182 25.57 3.44 -11.41
C ILE A 182 24.85 4.03 -10.18
N ASP A 183 25.53 4.83 -9.37
CA ASP A 183 24.95 5.34 -8.13
C ASP A 183 23.85 6.37 -8.38
N MET A 184 24.01 7.24 -9.39
CA MET A 184 22.95 8.15 -9.83
C MET A 184 21.69 7.38 -10.23
N ARG A 185 21.83 6.30 -11.00
CA ARG A 185 20.67 5.50 -11.43
C ARG A 185 20.06 4.67 -10.32
N LYS A 186 20.84 4.20 -9.35
CA LYS A 186 20.27 3.59 -8.12
C LYS A 186 19.40 4.60 -7.39
N THR A 187 19.87 5.82 -7.19
CA THR A 187 19.10 6.87 -6.52
C THR A 187 17.81 7.19 -7.28
N ASP A 188 17.86 7.31 -8.60
CA ASP A 188 16.66 7.58 -9.42
C ASP A 188 15.61 6.45 -9.29
N LEU A 189 16.05 5.19 -9.39
CA LEU A 189 15.17 4.02 -9.26
C LEU A 189 14.58 3.94 -7.84
N GLN A 190 15.40 4.18 -6.82
CA GLN A 190 14.96 4.19 -5.43
C GLN A 190 13.90 5.28 -5.21
N GLN A 191 14.16 6.51 -5.63
CA GLN A 191 13.22 7.62 -5.47
C GLN A 191 11.89 7.36 -6.22
N GLY A 192 11.96 6.78 -7.43
CA GLY A 192 10.76 6.44 -8.19
C GLY A 192 9.87 5.45 -7.46
N LEU A 193 10.47 4.40 -6.88
CA LEU A 193 9.73 3.41 -6.11
C LEU A 193 9.24 3.97 -4.77
N GLU A 194 10.03 4.80 -4.07
CA GLU A 194 9.63 5.51 -2.85
C GLU A 194 8.37 6.37 -3.07
N ASN A 195 8.35 7.15 -4.16
CA ASN A 195 7.19 7.95 -4.52
C ASN A 195 5.94 7.09 -4.77
N ALA A 196 6.10 5.92 -5.42
CA ALA A 196 4.99 5.00 -5.66
C ALA A 196 4.46 4.39 -4.35
N LEU A 197 5.36 4.01 -3.43
CA LEU A 197 4.99 3.51 -2.10
C LEU A 197 4.27 4.58 -1.27
N GLU A 198 4.75 5.83 -1.31
CA GLU A 198 4.12 6.94 -0.60
C GLU A 198 2.68 7.19 -1.08
N VAL A 199 2.43 7.17 -2.39
CA VAL A 199 1.07 7.32 -2.94
C VAL A 199 0.14 6.21 -2.42
N MET A 200 0.61 4.96 -2.42
CA MET A 200 -0.16 3.82 -1.92
C MET A 200 -0.40 3.89 -0.41
N PHE A 201 0.61 4.29 0.35
CA PHE A 201 0.50 4.47 1.80
C PHE A 201 -0.48 5.58 2.16
N ASN A 202 -0.42 6.73 1.49
CA ASN A 202 -1.38 7.83 1.70
C ASN A 202 -2.82 7.40 1.37
N LYS A 203 -3.00 6.58 0.32
CA LYS A 203 -4.29 6.00 0.00
C LYS A 203 -4.77 5.04 1.11
N MET A 204 -3.89 4.18 1.61
CA MET A 204 -4.19 3.29 2.75
C MET A 204 -4.65 4.09 3.96
N MET A 205 -3.93 5.16 4.31
CA MET A 205 -4.28 6.02 5.44
C MET A 205 -5.65 6.69 5.24
N THR A 206 -5.97 7.10 4.02
CA THR A 206 -7.29 7.67 3.70
C THR A 206 -8.41 6.65 3.86
N ASP A 207 -8.25 5.45 3.29
CA ASP A 207 -9.22 4.36 3.42
C ASP A 207 -9.38 3.94 4.90
N ARG A 208 -8.27 3.88 5.64
CA ARG A 208 -8.24 3.59 7.08
C ARG A 208 -9.09 4.59 7.85
N THR A 209 -8.84 5.90 7.69
CA THR A 209 -9.60 6.94 8.37
C THR A 209 -11.10 6.83 8.07
N ALA A 210 -11.47 6.59 6.82
CA ALA A 210 -12.88 6.44 6.45
C ALA A 210 -13.55 5.22 7.11
N GLN A 211 -12.84 4.09 7.22
CA GLN A 211 -13.37 2.89 7.88
C GLN A 211 -13.41 3.03 9.40
N GLN A 212 -12.40 3.67 10.01
CA GLN A 212 -12.40 3.94 11.44
C GLN A 212 -13.59 4.82 11.83
N GLN A 213 -13.87 5.88 11.07
CA GLN A 213 -15.03 6.75 11.28
C GLN A 213 -16.38 6.04 11.11
N ALA A 214 -16.44 4.98 10.30
CA ALA A 214 -17.67 4.21 10.12
C ALA A 214 -18.03 3.37 11.37
N VAL A 215 -17.03 3.04 12.21
CA VAL A 215 -17.25 2.40 13.52
C VAL A 215 -17.87 3.40 14.50
N ASP A 216 -17.44 4.66 14.48
CA ASP A 216 -17.94 5.73 15.38
C ASP A 216 -19.31 6.29 14.96
N SER A 217 -20.26 5.40 14.65
CA SER A 217 -21.61 5.79 14.25
C SER A 217 -22.49 6.12 15.47
N HIS A 218 -23.40 7.10 15.34
CA HIS A 218 -24.38 7.42 16.39
C HIS A 218 -25.24 6.21 16.82
N HIS A 219 -25.49 5.28 15.90
CA HIS A 219 -26.26 4.06 16.18
C HIS A 219 -25.52 3.14 17.16
N GLU A 220 -24.20 3.06 17.05
CA GLU A 220 -23.34 2.30 17.94
C GLU A 220 -23.45 2.85 19.36
N TYR A 221 -23.16 4.14 19.57
CA TYR A 221 -23.28 4.79 20.89
C TYR A 221 -24.68 4.67 21.51
N ALA A 222 -25.75 4.82 20.71
CA ALA A 222 -27.12 4.65 21.21
C ALA A 222 -27.43 3.22 21.68
N THR A 223 -26.78 2.21 21.08
CA THR A 223 -26.90 0.81 21.46
C THR A 223 -26.05 0.48 22.69
N LEU A 224 -24.79 0.93 22.69
CA LEU A 224 -23.87 0.82 23.83
C LEU A 224 -24.48 1.43 25.11
N ALA A 225 -25.06 2.63 24.99
CA ALA A 225 -25.66 3.31 26.13
C ALA A 225 -26.97 2.68 26.62
N ARG A 226 -27.67 1.88 25.79
CA ARG A 226 -28.84 1.09 26.24
C ARG A 226 -28.42 -0.19 26.97
N ALA A 227 -27.30 -0.80 26.57
CA ALA A 227 -26.79 -2.03 27.17
C ALA A 227 -26.48 -1.87 28.67
N CYS A 228 -25.91 -0.75 29.09
CA CYS A 228 -25.56 -0.54 30.50
C CYS A 228 -26.63 0.15 31.34
N ARG A 229 -27.50 0.99 30.75
CA ARG A 229 -28.63 1.62 31.48
C ARG A 229 -29.72 0.63 31.90
N SER A 230 -29.78 -0.55 31.28
CA SER A 230 -30.74 -1.61 31.63
C SER A 230 -30.17 -2.65 32.61
N ALA A 231 -28.88 -2.52 32.98
CA ALA A 231 -28.17 -3.41 33.90
C ALA A 231 -27.92 -2.78 35.29
N SER A 232 -28.32 -1.51 35.47
CA SER A 232 -28.37 -0.75 36.73
C SER A 232 -29.76 -0.77 37.35
#